data_AF-A0A379C3N8-F1
#
_entry.id   AF-A0A379C3N8-F1
#
_cell.length_a   1.000
_cell.length_b   1.000
_cell.length_c   1.000
_cell.angle_alpha   90.00
_cell.angle_beta   90.00
_cell.angle_gamma   90.00
#
_symmetry.space_group_name_H-M   'P 1'
#
loop_
_entity.id
_entity.type
_entity.pdbx_description
1 polymer ?
#
loop_
_entity_poly.entity_id
_entity_poly.type
_entity_poly.pdbx_seq_one_letter_code
_entity_poly.pdbx_strand_id
1 'polypeptide(L)' 'MSSEELIKKADDLKGELFNLRFRLATGQLDNPQSIKMVKKDIARIKTIIRERQLQEGKEII' A
#
# COMPACT_ATOMS: atom_id res chain seq x y z
N MET A 1 -3.60 10.48 11.34
CA MET A 1 -3.95 9.60 10.21
C MET A 1 -5.22 8.82 10.52
N SER A 2 -6.35 9.29 9.99
CA SER A 2 -7.63 8.56 10.07
C SER A 2 -7.54 7.23 9.30
N SER A 3 -8.38 6.26 9.64
CA SER A 3 -8.45 4.98 8.93
C SER A 3 -8.79 5.18 7.44
N GLU A 4 -9.57 6.20 7.11
CA GLU A 4 -9.89 6.60 5.73
C GLU A 4 -8.67 7.13 4.95
N GLU A 5 -7.81 7.91 5.61
CA GLU A 5 -6.60 8.44 4.99
C GLU A 5 -5.60 7.32 4.67
N LEU A 6 -5.54 6.28 5.52
CA LEU A 6 -4.71 5.10 5.26
C LEU A 6 -5.24 4.30 4.06
N ILE A 7 -6.55 4.15 3.93
CA ILE A 7 -7.18 3.50 2.78
C ILE A 7 -6.88 4.28 1.50
N LYS A 8 -7.08 5.60 1.52
CA LYS A 8 -6.79 6.47 0.37
C LYS A 8 -5.33 6.37 -0.06
N LYS A 9 -4.39 6.41 0.89
CA LYS A 9 -2.96 6.25 0.63
C LYS A 9 -2.61 4.88 0.05
N ALA A 10 -3.30 3.82 0.48
CA ALA A 10 -3.10 2.48 -0.10
C ALA A 10 -3.59 2.41 -1.55
N ASP A 11 -4.66 3.12 -1.90
CA ASP A 11 -5.17 3.17 -3.28
C ASP A 11 -4.30 4.03 -4.19
N ASP A 12 -3.77 5.16 -3.69
CA ASP A 12 -2.79 5.98 -4.43
C ASP A 12 -1.55 5.15 -4.80
N LEU A 13 -1.02 4.38 -3.83
CA LEU A 13 0.14 3.49 -4.06
C LEU A 13 -0.18 2.33 -5.02
N LYS A 14 -1.43 1.86 -5.11
CA LYS A 14 -1.83 0.88 -6.14
C LYS A 14 -1.77 1.50 -7.53
N GLY A 15 -2.21 2.76 -7.69
CA GLY A 15 -2.09 3.50 -8.94
C GLY A 15 -0.63 3.66 -9.36
N GLU A 16 0.24 4.01 -8.41
CA GLU A 16 1.68 4.09 -8.66
C GLU A 16 2.28 2.73 -9.05
N LEU A 17 1.87 1.64 -8.37
CA LEU A 17 2.29 0.29 -8.72
C LEU A 17 1.86 -0.12 -10.13
N PHE A 18 0.66 0.29 -10.57
CA PHE A 18 0.19 0.07 -11.94
C PHE A 18 1.10 0.80 -12.94
N ASN A 19 1.40 2.07 -12.70
CA ASN A 19 2.30 2.86 -13.54
C ASN A 19 3.72 2.27 -13.60
N LEU A 20 4.24 1.77 -12.47
CA LEU A 20 5.54 1.10 -12.42
C LEU A 20 5.52 -0.23 -13.19
N ARG A 21 4.44 -1.01 -13.12
CA ARG A 21 4.28 -2.24 -13.90
C ARG A 21 4.13 -1.96 -15.39
N PHE A 22 3.44 -0.88 -15.74
CA PHE A 22 3.32 -0.43 -17.12
C PHE A 22 4.68 -0.03 -17.69
N ARG A 23 5.45 0.79 -16.96
CA ARG A 23 6.83 1.16 -17.33
C ARG A 23 7.78 -0.04 -17.41
N LEU A 24 7.59 -1.04 -16.55
CA LEU A 24 8.34 -2.30 -16.64
C LEU A 24 8.01 -3.05 -17.94
N ALA A 25 6.73 -3.12 -18.31
CA ALA A 25 6.29 -3.78 -19.53
C ALA A 25 6.76 -3.05 -20.80
N THR A 26 6.86 -1.71 -20.76
CA THR A 26 7.43 -0.92 -21.88
C THR A 26 8.95 -0.91 -21.91
N GLY A 27 9.62 -1.52 -20.94
CA GLY A 27 11.08 -1.57 -20.85
C GLY A 27 11.75 -0.24 -20.47
N GLN A 28 10.98 0.77 -20.05
CA GLN A 28 11.45 2.10 -19.66
C GLN A 28 11.58 2.26 -18.14
N LEU A 29 11.76 1.15 -17.41
CA LEU A 29 11.86 1.19 -15.96
C LEU A 29 13.32 1.29 -15.54
N ASP A 30 13.73 2.47 -15.08
CA ASP A 30 15.10 2.72 -14.61
C ASP A 30 15.43 1.94 -13.33
N ASN A 31 14.46 1.76 -12.42
CA ASN A 31 14.69 1.09 -11.14
C ASN A 31 13.60 0.04 -10.80
N PRO A 32 13.87 -1.25 -11.05
CA PRO A 32 13.01 -2.37 -10.66
C PRO A 32 12.78 -2.49 -9.14
N GLN A 33 13.68 -1.96 -8.30
CA GLN A 33 13.52 -2.01 -6.84
C GLN A 33 12.33 -1.18 -6.35
N SER A 34 11.97 -0.12 -7.07
CA SER A 34 10.83 0.75 -6.74
C SER A 34 9.52 -0.05 -6.67
N ILE A 35 9.32 -1.04 -7.54
CA ILE A 35 8.16 -1.94 -7.51
C ILE A 35 8.09 -2.72 -6.19
N LYS A 36 9.25 -3.20 -5.72
CA LYS A 36 9.34 -3.97 -4.47
C LYS A 36 9.13 -3.06 -3.25
N MET A 37 9.60 -1.81 -3.29
CA MET A 37 9.36 -0.82 -2.23
C MET A 37 7.87 -0.48 -2.13
N VAL A 38 7.24 -0.08 -3.24
CA VAL A 38 5.80 0.27 -3.28
C VAL A 38 4.93 -0.91 -2.80
N LYS A 39 5.26 -2.15 -3.21
CA LYS A 39 4.59 -3.36 -2.68
C LYS A 39 4.71 -3.50 -1.16
N LYS A 40 5.89 -3.26 -0.59
CA LYS A 40 6.11 -3.31 0.86
C LYS A 40 5.33 -2.21 1.58
N ASP A 41 5.28 -1.01 1.00
CA ASP A 41 4.56 0.12 1.59
C ASP A 41 3.04 -0.15 1.66
N ILE A 42 2.46 -0.69 0.58
CA ILE A 42 1.05 -1.14 0.57
C ILE A 42 0.82 -2.20 1.65
N ALA A 43 1.74 -3.16 1.80
CA ALA A 43 1.62 -4.20 2.82
C ALA A 43 1.64 -3.62 4.25
N ARG A 44 2.56 -2.69 4.55
CA ARG A 44 2.61 -2.03 5.87
C ARG A 44 1.33 -1.28 6.19
N ILE A 45 0.79 -0.53 5.23
CA ILE A 45 -0.47 0.21 5.44
C ILE A 45 -1.63 -0.75 5.74
N LYS A 46 -1.74 -1.85 4.98
CA LYS A 46 -2.74 -2.88 5.24
C LYS A 46 -2.59 -3.52 6.62
N THR A 47 -1.36 -3.77 7.06
CA THR A 47 -1.08 -4.27 8.41
C THR A 47 -1.57 -3.30 9.48
N ILE A 48 -1.28 -2.00 9.36
CA ILE A 48 -1.74 -0.99 10.32
C ILE A 48 -3.27 -0.90 10.35
N ILE A 49 -3.93 -0.95 9.20
CA ILE A 49 -5.41 -0.99 9.13
C ILE A 49 -5.94 -2.21 9.88
N ARG A 50 -5.32 -3.39 9.67
CA ARG A 50 -5.72 -4.62 10.35
C ARG A 50 -5.47 -4.57 11.85
N GLU A 51 -4.34 -4.03 12.28
CA GLU A 51 -4.02 -3.84 13.70
C GLU A 51 -5.05 -2.95 14.39
N ARG A 52 -5.45 -1.84 13.76
CA ARG A 52 -6.51 -0.96 14.28
C ARG A 52 -7.85 -1.67 14.41
N GLN A 53 -8.27 -2.42 13.38
CA GLN A 53 -9.50 -3.22 13.42
C GLN A 53 -9.46 -4.26 14.55
N LEU A 54 -8.32 -4.90 14.77
CA LEU A 54 -8.14 -5.87 15.86
C LEU A 54 -8.16 -5.22 17.23
N GLN A 55 -7.68 -3.97 17.34
CA GLN A 55 -7.70 -3.22 18.59
C GLN A 55 -9.11 -2.75 18.94
N GLU A 56 -9.88 -2.24 17.97
CA GLU A 56 -11.31 -1.92 18.12
C GLU A 56 -12.12 -3.17 18.53
N GLY A 57 -11.83 -4.34 17.95
CA GLY A 57 -12.50 -5.59 18.32
C GLY A 57 -12.12 -6.14 19.70
N LYS A 58 -10.99 -5.71 20.29
CA LYS A 58 -10.57 -6.11 21.65
C LYS A 58 -11.20 -5.26 22.74
N GLU A 59 -11.62 -4.03 22.47
CA GLU A 59 -12.30 -3.18 23.47
C GLU A 59 -13.76 -3.59 23.73
N ILE A 60 -14.31 -4.50 22.92
CA ILE A 60 -15.72 -4.94 23.00
C ILE A 60 -15.89 -6.21 23.88
N ILE A 61 -14.79 -6.80 24.39
CA ILE A 61 -14.79 -7.99 25.25
C ILE A 61 -14.27 -7.61 26.64
#